data_AF-A0A952BNV1-F1
#
_entry.id   AF-A0A952BNV1-F1
#
_cell.length_a   1.000
_cell.length_b   1.000
_cell.length_c   1.000
_cell.angle_alpha   90.00
_cell.angle_beta   90.00
_cell.angle_gamma   90.00
#
_symmetry.space_group_name_H-M   'P 1'
#
loop_
_entity.id
_entity.type
_entity.pdbx_description
1 polymer ?
#
loop_
_entity_poly.entity_id
_entity_poly.type
_entity_poly.pdbx_seq_one_letter_code
_entity_poly.pdbx_strand_id
1 'polypeptide(L)'
;MRKFLFWILVWSFAVQIRAQKFYIPYRTGELFGLVDNSGKTVVEPQFDVLELNYGDDDFWQGYKYKNANAFSTLIYKGKIILENQEYSDYHINKDFIKAGKYVLTPNNTKYEWEDDFYTRYNLFTYSGKKLFTEDQIDILESFHEFEKISAETDDLLIGSFDENELFTLQLYNKKSQKFIRTILSKVKFEEKFSAADLTVSIIYNTSDGKRKQIDIQQDKKTFKVNSDKEIEPLQDEYGKLLGMENQDRGIWGGEAAPPRPGPKEEYSPQEGETVKKSIREAKYKGRKYFLPKKNSELYFTEKRFDGRDYYHFSVFKDGKQGLKLYNRGEISEVLPTIYDEIFWGDWDNWLQGSVLKTGDKYALIVRNARPGGQIPEIRTEAVFDLFPMAVRMNYGQEGFVLIKLFDENGNFVCYADQSGKEYYSE
;
A
#
# COMPACT_ATOMS: atom_id res chain seq x y z
N MET A 1 22.90 49.15 14.86
CA MET A 1 23.39 47.86 14.32
C MET A 1 23.07 46.65 15.19
N ARG A 2 23.37 46.65 16.51
CA ARG A 2 23.17 45.47 17.38
C ARG A 2 21.73 44.92 17.47
N LYS A 3 20.71 45.78 17.43
CA LYS A 3 19.29 45.37 17.42
C LYS A 3 18.85 44.77 16.08
N PHE A 4 19.46 45.17 14.97
CA PHE A 4 19.14 44.66 13.63
C PHE A 4 19.72 43.25 13.40
N LEU A 5 20.91 42.98 13.94
CA LEU A 5 21.51 41.63 13.92
C LEU A 5 20.66 40.60 14.69
N PHE A 6 20.04 41.01 15.81
CA PHE A 6 19.21 40.12 16.62
C PHE A 6 17.93 39.69 15.86
N TRP A 7 17.30 40.59 15.13
CA TRP A 7 16.13 40.26 14.31
C TRP A 7 16.49 39.34 13.13
N ILE A 8 17.65 39.53 12.48
CA ILE A 8 18.12 38.62 11.43
C ILE A 8 18.40 37.23 11.99
N LEU A 9 18.95 37.12 13.21
CA LEU A 9 19.21 35.83 13.88
C LEU A 9 17.92 35.11 14.31
N VAL A 10 16.92 35.84 14.81
CA VAL A 10 15.61 35.28 15.17
C VAL A 10 14.81 34.87 13.92
N TRP A 11 14.94 35.60 12.80
CA TRP A 11 14.32 35.23 11.53
C TRP A 11 14.99 34.01 10.89
N SER A 12 16.32 33.90 10.95
CA SER A 12 17.03 32.72 10.46
C SER A 12 16.80 31.46 11.31
N PHE A 13 16.49 31.62 12.61
CA PHE A 13 16.02 30.51 13.45
C PHE A 13 14.57 30.07 13.15
N ALA A 14 13.67 31.00 12.81
CA ALA A 14 12.30 30.67 12.40
C ALA A 14 12.22 30.00 11.02
N VAL A 15 13.25 30.20 10.18
CA VAL A 15 13.41 29.59 8.85
C VAL A 15 14.21 28.28 8.91
N GLN A 16 14.52 27.74 10.10
CA GLN A 16 14.61 26.29 10.26
C GLN A 16 13.20 25.70 10.17
N ILE A 17 12.64 25.88 8.97
CA ILE A 17 11.46 25.24 8.41
C ILE A 17 11.53 23.80 8.88
N ARG A 18 10.43 23.36 9.48
CA ARG A 18 10.22 22.00 9.96
C ARG A 18 10.38 21.05 8.77
N ALA A 19 11.61 20.69 8.43
CA ALA A 19 11.86 19.59 7.51
C ALA A 19 11.18 18.40 8.17
N GLN A 20 10.12 17.91 7.53
CA GLN A 20 9.42 16.74 8.01
C GLN A 20 10.46 15.63 8.11
N LYS A 21 10.65 15.11 9.33
CA LYS A 21 11.61 14.03 9.51
C LYS A 21 11.01 12.78 8.88
N PHE A 22 11.67 12.26 7.86
CA PHE A 22 11.36 10.98 7.26
C PHE A 22 12.58 10.07 7.32
N TYR A 23 12.35 8.78 7.11
CA TYR A 23 13.35 7.73 7.31
C TYR A 23 13.62 7.03 5.99
N ILE A 24 14.88 6.83 5.65
CA ILE A 24 15.27 6.22 4.39
C ILE A 24 15.93 4.88 4.74
N PRO A 25 15.56 3.78 4.07
CA PRO A 25 16.28 2.53 4.21
C PRO A 25 17.72 2.72 3.81
N TYR A 26 18.59 2.14 4.61
CA TYR A 26 20.01 2.20 4.40
C TYR A 26 20.59 0.80 4.60
N ARG A 27 21.60 0.46 3.80
CA ARG A 27 22.23 -0.86 3.84
C ARG A 27 23.71 -0.73 4.19
N THR A 28 24.18 -1.59 5.09
CA THR A 28 25.61 -1.80 5.37
C THR A 28 25.93 -3.28 5.17
N GLY A 29 26.82 -3.58 4.22
CA GLY A 29 27.04 -4.96 3.76
C GLY A 29 25.72 -5.58 3.30
N GLU A 30 25.31 -6.67 3.95
CA GLU A 30 24.08 -7.41 3.60
C GLU A 30 22.83 -6.98 4.40
N LEU A 31 22.98 -6.13 5.40
CA LEU A 31 21.90 -5.83 6.35
C LEU A 31 21.32 -4.44 6.13
N PHE A 32 20.02 -4.33 6.33
CA PHE A 32 19.25 -3.11 6.24
C PHE A 32 18.98 -2.51 7.62
N GLY A 33 18.98 -1.19 7.66
CA GLY A 33 18.58 -0.32 8.77
C GLY A 33 17.86 0.92 8.24
N LEU A 34 17.75 1.95 9.07
CA LEU A 34 17.14 3.24 8.71
C LEU A 34 18.08 4.38 9.06
N VAL A 35 18.17 5.35 8.15
CA VAL A 35 18.73 6.68 8.41
C VAL A 35 17.62 7.71 8.37
N ASP A 36 17.83 8.89 8.95
CA ASP A 36 16.98 10.04 8.68
C ASP A 36 17.39 10.76 7.39
N ASN A 37 16.62 11.77 7.00
CA ASN A 37 16.90 12.60 5.82
C ASN A 37 18.21 13.41 5.87
N SER A 38 18.91 13.45 7.02
CA SER A 38 20.27 13.99 7.13
C SER A 38 21.35 12.93 6.91
N GLY A 39 20.97 11.66 6.82
CA GLY A 39 21.88 10.50 6.72
C GLY A 39 22.31 9.96 8.08
N LYS A 40 21.75 10.44 9.20
CA LYS A 40 22.08 9.92 10.53
C LYS A 40 21.34 8.61 10.77
N THR A 41 22.05 7.58 11.26
CA THR A 41 21.44 6.30 11.65
C THR A 41 20.37 6.48 12.72
N VAL A 42 19.22 5.86 12.48
CA VAL A 42 18.03 5.83 13.36
C VAL A 42 17.79 4.41 13.84
N VAL A 43 17.93 3.43 12.95
CA VAL A 43 17.91 2.00 13.29
C VAL A 43 19.14 1.38 12.66
N GLU A 44 20.00 0.76 13.48
CA GLU A 44 21.21 0.10 13.01
C GLU A 44 20.88 -1.01 11.99
N PRO A 45 21.72 -1.20 10.97
CA PRO A 45 21.62 -2.31 10.04
C PRO A 45 21.56 -3.67 10.76
N GLN A 46 20.42 -4.35 10.66
CA GLN A 46 20.20 -5.63 11.34
C GLN A 46 19.17 -6.54 10.66
N PHE A 47 18.54 -6.11 9.57
CA PHE A 47 17.48 -6.86 8.89
C PHE A 47 17.97 -7.41 7.56
N ASP A 48 17.60 -8.63 7.22
CA ASP A 48 17.88 -9.20 5.89
C ASP A 48 17.05 -8.51 4.81
N VAL A 49 15.83 -8.08 5.17
CA VAL A 49 14.92 -7.33 4.30
C VAL A 49 14.25 -6.22 5.10
N LEU A 50 14.09 -5.04 4.48
CA LEU A 50 13.36 -3.91 5.06
C LEU A 50 12.35 -3.38 4.04
N GLU A 51 11.07 -3.41 4.41
CA GLU A 51 9.97 -3.03 3.54
C GLU A 51 9.24 -1.79 4.05
N LEU A 52 8.93 -0.90 3.11
CA LEU A 52 8.03 0.22 3.34
C LEU A 52 6.61 -0.28 3.26
N ASN A 53 5.80 -0.07 4.30
CA ASN A 53 4.37 -0.30 4.17
C ASN A 53 3.71 0.93 3.54
N TYR A 54 2.82 0.69 2.58
CA TYR A 54 2.22 1.74 1.77
C TYR A 54 0.96 2.27 2.46
N GLY A 55 1.16 3.22 3.39
CA GLY A 55 0.09 3.97 4.05
C GLY A 55 0.48 5.44 4.29
N ASP A 56 -0.47 6.19 4.87
CA ASP A 56 -0.26 7.58 5.31
C ASP A 56 0.66 7.68 6.53
N ASP A 57 0.84 6.57 7.23
CA ASP A 57 1.72 6.43 8.39
C ASP A 57 3.10 5.90 7.94
N ASP A 58 4.15 6.69 8.17
CA ASP A 58 5.54 6.28 7.91
C ASP A 58 5.97 5.13 8.84
N PHE A 59 5.76 3.89 8.40
CA PHE A 59 6.23 2.70 9.10
C PHE A 59 6.90 1.69 8.17
N TRP A 60 7.81 0.94 8.79
CA TRP A 60 8.66 -0.04 8.15
C TRP A 60 8.50 -1.40 8.81
N GLN A 61 8.68 -2.44 8.02
CA GLN A 61 8.74 -3.80 8.49
C GLN A 61 10.10 -4.40 8.15
N GLY A 62 10.93 -4.63 9.16
CA GLY A 62 12.19 -5.33 9.03
C GLY A 62 12.00 -6.83 9.23
N TYR A 63 12.68 -7.66 8.45
CA TYR A 63 12.64 -9.11 8.59
C TYR A 63 14.03 -9.68 8.87
N LYS A 64 14.09 -10.66 9.78
CA LYS A 64 15.24 -11.53 10.01
C LYS A 64 14.87 -12.97 9.67
N TYR A 65 15.69 -13.67 8.89
CA TYR A 65 15.46 -15.07 8.55
C TYR A 65 16.28 -15.98 9.46
N LYS A 66 15.62 -16.98 10.06
CA LYS A 66 16.27 -17.99 10.90
C LYS A 66 15.61 -19.35 10.68
N ASN A 67 16.40 -20.34 10.25
CA ASN A 67 15.96 -21.73 10.05
C ASN A 67 14.66 -21.85 9.22
N ALA A 68 14.63 -21.21 8.05
CA ALA A 68 13.47 -21.12 7.14
C ALA A 68 12.26 -20.30 7.64
N ASN A 69 12.28 -19.82 8.88
CA ASN A 69 11.27 -18.90 9.40
C ASN A 69 11.72 -17.45 9.18
N ALA A 70 10.75 -16.54 9.03
CA ALA A 70 11.00 -15.11 9.07
C ALA A 70 10.37 -14.50 10.31
N PHE A 71 11.11 -13.60 10.95
CA PHE A 71 10.69 -12.86 12.12
C PHE A 71 10.61 -11.39 11.75
N SER A 72 9.44 -10.80 11.91
CA SER A 72 9.20 -9.41 11.53
C SER A 72 9.35 -8.47 12.72
N THR A 73 9.81 -7.26 12.42
CA THR A 73 9.98 -6.16 13.36
C THR A 73 9.24 -4.96 12.82
N LEU A 74 8.28 -4.44 13.59
CA LEU A 74 7.57 -3.22 13.27
C LEU A 74 8.39 -2.02 13.76
N ILE A 75 8.73 -1.13 12.83
CA ILE A 75 9.39 0.14 13.11
C ILE A 75 8.42 1.26 12.76
N TYR A 76 7.94 1.99 13.76
CA TYR A 76 7.04 3.11 13.58
C TYR A 76 7.72 4.42 13.98
N LYS A 77 7.71 5.42 13.09
CA LYS A 77 8.34 6.73 13.33
C LYS A 77 9.79 6.62 13.83
N GLY A 78 10.54 5.68 13.28
CA GLY A 78 11.95 5.44 13.62
C GLY A 78 12.19 4.71 14.95
N LYS A 79 11.14 4.13 15.56
CA LYS A 79 11.25 3.34 16.80
C LYS A 79 10.78 1.92 16.56
N ILE A 80 11.53 0.95 17.04
CA ILE A 80 11.08 -0.44 17.11
C ILE A 80 9.94 -0.52 18.13
N ILE A 81 8.75 -0.93 17.69
CA ILE A 81 7.57 -1.09 18.55
C ILE A 81 7.36 -2.57 18.89
N LEU A 82 7.52 -3.45 17.90
CA LEU A 82 7.41 -4.89 18.03
C LEU A 82 8.65 -5.51 17.40
N GLU A 83 9.40 -6.32 18.14
CA GLU A 83 10.67 -6.87 17.68
C GLU A 83 10.59 -8.40 17.52
N ASN A 84 11.13 -8.92 16.42
CA ASN A 84 11.30 -10.35 16.15
C ASN A 84 10.02 -11.20 16.37
N GLN A 85 8.88 -10.74 15.86
CA GLN A 85 7.59 -11.42 15.96
C GLN A 85 7.34 -12.38 14.80
N GLU A 86 6.44 -13.36 14.99
CA GLU A 86 6.01 -14.29 13.94
C GLU A 86 4.89 -13.75 13.04
N TYR A 87 4.64 -12.43 13.04
CA TYR A 87 3.61 -11.82 12.20
C TYR A 87 4.12 -11.64 10.77
N SER A 88 3.24 -11.88 9.81
CA SER A 88 3.50 -11.70 8.38
C SER A 88 3.48 -10.23 7.99
N ASP A 89 2.53 -9.45 8.51
CA ASP A 89 2.31 -8.04 8.18
C ASP A 89 1.82 -7.24 9.39
N TYR A 90 1.89 -5.91 9.24
CA TYR A 90 1.33 -4.96 10.20
C TYR A 90 0.52 -3.91 9.45
N HIS A 91 -0.57 -3.50 10.07
CA HIS A 91 -1.39 -2.37 9.66
C HIS A 91 -1.45 -1.40 10.82
N ILE A 92 -1.17 -0.12 10.54
CA ILE A 92 -1.28 0.94 11.54
C ILE A 92 -2.59 1.66 11.29
N ASN A 93 -3.42 1.73 12.31
CA ASN A 93 -4.59 2.59 12.34
C ASN A 93 -4.38 3.67 13.40
N LYS A 94 -5.31 4.62 13.52
CA LYS A 94 -5.18 5.76 14.41
C LYS A 94 -4.88 5.40 15.88
N ASP A 95 -5.40 4.29 16.38
CA ASP A 95 -5.39 3.96 17.81
C ASP A 95 -4.52 2.73 18.15
N PHE A 96 -4.31 1.83 17.19
CA PHE A 96 -3.69 0.53 17.35
C PHE A 96 -2.80 0.12 16.16
N ILE A 97 -2.03 -0.93 16.42
CA ILE A 97 -1.30 -1.71 15.44
C ILE A 97 -2.01 -3.06 15.32
N LYS A 98 -2.51 -3.39 14.14
CA LYS A 98 -3.08 -4.69 13.81
C LYS A 98 -1.98 -5.53 13.15
N ALA A 99 -1.55 -6.60 13.83
CA ALA A 99 -0.52 -7.51 13.35
C ALA A 99 -1.16 -8.79 12.79
N GLY A 100 -0.93 -9.12 11.52
CA GLY A 100 -1.52 -10.28 10.85
C GLY A 100 -0.56 -11.45 10.77
N LYS A 101 -1.09 -12.66 10.95
CA LYS A 101 -0.41 -13.95 10.78
C LYS A 101 -1.21 -14.76 9.77
N TYR A 102 -0.61 -15.04 8.62
CA TYR A 102 -1.26 -15.87 7.61
C TYR A 102 -1.22 -17.34 7.99
N VAL A 103 -2.36 -18.00 7.91
CA VAL A 103 -2.52 -19.43 8.18
C VAL A 103 -3.01 -20.09 6.91
N LEU A 104 -2.19 -20.96 6.33
CA LEU A 104 -2.54 -21.74 5.15
C LEU A 104 -3.73 -22.64 5.47
N THR A 105 -4.75 -22.63 4.61
CA THR A 105 -5.84 -23.59 4.65
C THR A 105 -5.52 -24.74 3.73
N PRO A 106 -5.48 -25.99 4.22
CA PRO A 106 -5.48 -27.14 3.32
C PRO A 106 -6.87 -27.19 2.64
N ASN A 107 -6.97 -26.83 1.35
CA ASN A 107 -8.12 -27.07 0.45
C ASN A 107 -9.25 -26.01 0.41
N ASN A 108 -8.99 -24.70 0.43
CA ASN A 108 -10.08 -23.72 0.37
C ASN A 108 -10.36 -23.23 -1.06
N THR A 109 -11.03 -24.06 -1.87
CA THR A 109 -11.45 -23.75 -3.25
C THR A 109 -12.48 -22.61 -3.39
N LYS A 110 -12.70 -21.81 -2.35
CA LYS A 110 -13.83 -20.86 -2.26
C LYS A 110 -13.50 -19.45 -2.75
N TYR A 111 -12.22 -19.12 -2.94
CA TYR A 111 -11.79 -17.83 -3.46
C TYR A 111 -10.98 -18.03 -4.75
N GLU A 112 -11.35 -17.30 -5.81
CA GLU A 112 -10.67 -17.35 -7.12
C GLU A 112 -9.29 -16.66 -7.14
N TRP A 113 -8.87 -16.09 -6.00
CA TRP A 113 -7.51 -15.59 -5.84
C TRP A 113 -6.64 -16.77 -5.40
N GLU A 114 -5.51 -16.97 -6.07
CA GLU A 114 -4.65 -18.18 -6.07
C GLU A 114 -4.06 -18.62 -4.70
N ASP A 115 -4.56 -18.05 -3.60
CA ASP A 115 -3.95 -18.09 -2.29
C ASP A 115 -4.94 -18.60 -1.21
N ASP A 116 -4.85 -19.90 -0.90
CA ASP A 116 -5.60 -20.61 0.15
C ASP A 116 -5.09 -20.25 1.57
N PHE A 117 -5.43 -19.07 2.09
CA PHE A 117 -5.14 -18.72 3.49
C PHE A 117 -6.25 -17.91 4.16
N TYR A 118 -6.25 -17.91 5.50
CA TYR A 118 -6.92 -16.90 6.30
C TYR A 118 -5.89 -16.17 7.17
N THR A 119 -6.22 -14.96 7.59
CA THR A 119 -5.35 -14.15 8.45
C THR A 119 -5.86 -14.22 9.87
N ARG A 120 -4.97 -14.47 10.84
CA ARG A 120 -5.22 -14.21 12.26
C ARG A 120 -4.60 -12.89 12.64
N TYR A 121 -5.29 -12.11 13.46
CA TYR A 121 -4.86 -10.79 13.89
C TYR A 121 -4.67 -10.71 15.39
N ASN A 122 -3.75 -9.85 15.78
CA ASN A 122 -3.62 -9.35 17.14
C ASN A 122 -3.56 -7.82 17.12
N LEU A 123 -4.13 -7.20 18.16
CA LEU A 123 -4.00 -5.76 18.36
C LEU A 123 -2.94 -5.43 19.39
N PHE A 124 -2.19 -4.39 19.08
CA PHE A 124 -1.17 -3.82 19.94
C PHE A 124 -1.40 -2.33 20.10
N THR A 125 -1.09 -1.80 21.28
CA THR A 125 -0.90 -0.36 21.46
C THR A 125 0.39 0.09 20.77
N TYR A 126 0.54 1.39 20.56
CA TYR A 126 1.81 2.00 20.10
C TYR A 126 3.00 1.83 21.07
N SER A 127 2.76 1.33 22.29
CA SER A 127 3.83 0.92 23.22
C SER A 127 4.20 -0.56 23.09
N GLY A 128 3.61 -1.29 22.15
CA GLY A 128 3.84 -2.72 21.94
C GLY A 128 3.04 -3.63 22.88
N LYS A 129 2.08 -3.12 23.64
CA LYS A 129 1.25 -3.93 24.54
C LYS A 129 0.17 -4.67 23.74
N LYS A 130 0.21 -6.00 23.74
CA LYS A 130 -0.85 -6.86 23.16
C LYS A 130 -2.16 -6.67 23.94
N LEU A 131 -3.27 -6.50 23.23
CA LEU A 131 -4.59 -6.28 23.84
C LEU A 131 -5.31 -7.59 24.15
N PHE A 132 -5.26 -8.57 23.25
CA PHE A 132 -5.90 -9.87 23.40
C PHE A 132 -4.88 -10.94 23.79
N THR A 133 -5.30 -11.89 24.63
CA THR A 133 -4.46 -13.05 24.97
C THR A 133 -4.42 -14.04 23.80
N GLU A 134 -5.58 -14.28 23.20
CA GLU A 134 -5.78 -15.21 22.09
C GLU A 134 -5.71 -14.47 20.74
N ASP A 135 -5.24 -15.19 19.71
CA ASP A 135 -5.27 -14.69 18.34
C ASP A 135 -6.72 -14.63 17.85
N GLN A 136 -7.08 -13.56 17.13
CA GLN A 136 -8.42 -13.37 16.58
C GLN A 136 -8.41 -13.68 15.09
N ILE A 137 -9.46 -14.29 14.52
CA ILE A 137 -9.53 -14.51 13.05
C ILE A 137 -9.97 -13.25 12.30
N ASP A 138 -10.70 -12.37 12.97
CA ASP A 138 -11.00 -11.04 12.46
C ASP A 138 -11.18 -10.06 13.61
N ILE A 139 -10.86 -8.81 13.34
CA ILE A 139 -10.99 -7.70 14.27
C ILE A 139 -11.66 -6.57 13.53
N LEU A 140 -12.91 -6.34 13.91
CA LEU A 140 -13.70 -5.20 13.49
C LEU A 140 -13.30 -4.02 14.37
N GLU A 141 -12.25 -3.33 13.93
CA GLU A 141 -11.88 -2.03 14.47
C GLU A 141 -12.84 -1.00 13.90
N SER A 142 -13.43 -0.18 14.76
CA SER A 142 -14.16 1.03 14.41
C SER A 142 -14.99 0.89 13.13
N PHE A 143 -16.23 0.43 13.26
CA PHE A 143 -17.27 0.50 12.21
C PHE A 143 -17.00 1.75 11.37
N HIS A 144 -16.63 1.63 10.08
CA HIS A 144 -16.10 2.74 9.27
C HIS A 144 -16.93 4.04 9.40
N GLU A 145 -18.21 3.89 9.74
CA GLU A 145 -19.15 4.97 10.09
C GLU A 145 -18.73 5.84 11.29
N PHE A 146 -18.01 5.32 12.30
CA PHE A 146 -17.50 6.08 13.45
C PHE A 146 -16.10 6.65 13.26
N GLU A 147 -15.31 6.20 12.29
CA GLU A 147 -13.91 6.64 12.18
C GLU A 147 -13.80 8.16 12.01
N LYS A 148 -14.75 8.78 11.29
CA LYS A 148 -14.84 10.24 11.13
C LYS A 148 -15.11 11.00 12.45
N ILE A 149 -15.67 10.34 13.46
CA ILE A 149 -16.17 10.97 14.70
C ILE A 149 -15.41 10.47 15.95
N SER A 150 -14.73 9.31 15.85
CA SER A 150 -13.94 8.65 16.90
C SER A 150 -12.68 9.41 17.33
N ALA A 151 -12.33 10.49 16.63
CA ALA A 151 -11.16 11.29 16.94
C ALA A 151 -11.19 11.88 18.36
N GLU A 152 -12.39 12.15 18.88
CA GLU A 152 -12.58 12.83 20.16
C GLU A 152 -13.07 11.92 21.29
N THR A 153 -13.29 10.61 21.01
CA THR A 153 -13.77 9.67 22.02
C THR A 153 -12.63 9.15 22.90
N ASP A 154 -12.90 9.05 24.20
CA ASP A 154 -11.97 8.41 25.14
C ASP A 154 -12.08 6.88 25.06
N ASP A 155 -13.21 6.36 24.56
CA ASP A 155 -13.48 4.94 24.42
C ASP A 155 -13.54 4.50 22.95
N LEU A 156 -13.28 3.22 22.73
CA LEU A 156 -13.41 2.51 21.46
C LEU A 156 -14.24 1.26 21.64
N LEU A 157 -15.11 1.01 20.66
CA LEU A 157 -15.83 -0.24 20.54
C LEU A 157 -15.02 -1.18 19.65
N ILE A 158 -14.57 -2.31 20.22
CA ILE A 158 -13.74 -3.30 19.51
C ILE A 158 -14.52 -4.60 19.39
N GLY A 159 -14.80 -5.02 18.16
CA GLY A 159 -15.36 -6.32 17.84
C GLY A 159 -14.24 -7.28 17.41
N SER A 160 -14.33 -8.54 17.83
CA SER A 160 -13.33 -9.57 17.51
C SER A 160 -13.98 -10.93 17.37
N PHE A 161 -13.44 -11.76 16.48
CA PHE A 161 -13.85 -13.14 16.28
C PHE A 161 -12.73 -14.08 16.71
N ASP A 162 -13.07 -15.08 17.53
CA ASP A 162 -12.14 -16.15 17.88
C ASP A 162 -12.07 -17.24 16.79
N GLU A 163 -11.23 -18.25 16.99
CA GLU A 163 -11.05 -19.34 16.02
C GLU A 163 -12.27 -20.24 15.81
N ASN A 164 -13.31 -20.10 16.64
CA ASN A 164 -14.60 -20.78 16.48
C ASN A 164 -15.65 -19.87 15.83
N GLU A 165 -15.21 -18.74 15.24
CA GLU A 165 -16.06 -17.70 14.65
C GLU A 165 -17.03 -17.09 15.66
N LEU A 166 -16.70 -17.15 16.96
CA LEU A 166 -17.53 -16.55 18.00
C LEU A 166 -17.12 -15.09 18.22
N PHE A 167 -18.11 -14.22 18.17
CA PHE A 167 -17.95 -12.78 18.26
C PHE A 167 -17.95 -12.28 19.69
N THR A 168 -17.00 -11.40 20.00
CA THR A 168 -16.88 -10.70 21.27
C THR A 168 -16.81 -9.20 21.00
N LEU A 169 -17.59 -8.42 21.74
CA LEU A 169 -17.67 -6.97 21.64
C LEU A 169 -17.30 -6.32 22.97
N GLN A 170 -16.29 -5.48 22.96
CA GLN A 170 -15.75 -4.88 24.17
C GLN A 170 -15.54 -3.37 24.01
N LEU A 171 -15.65 -2.67 25.14
CA LEU A 171 -15.35 -1.26 25.27
C LEU A 171 -13.94 -1.10 25.83
N TYR A 172 -13.07 -0.45 25.06
CA TYR A 172 -11.70 -0.16 25.41
C TYR A 172 -11.51 1.33 25.67
N ASN A 173 -10.92 1.68 26.81
CA ASN A 173 -10.63 3.08 27.13
C ASN A 173 -9.19 3.44 26.73
N LYS A 174 -9.05 4.41 25.80
CA LYS A 174 -7.77 4.84 25.21
C LYS A 174 -6.80 5.38 26.27
N LYS A 175 -7.31 6.16 27.23
CA LYS A 175 -6.50 6.81 28.27
C LYS A 175 -5.90 5.81 29.26
N SER A 176 -6.72 4.89 29.76
CA SER A 176 -6.27 3.88 30.72
C SER A 176 -5.63 2.65 30.07
N GLN A 177 -5.75 2.52 28.75
CA GLN A 177 -5.27 1.39 27.93
C GLN A 177 -5.77 0.03 28.44
N LYS A 178 -7.08 -0.05 28.75
CA LYS A 178 -7.73 -1.23 29.30
C LYS A 178 -9.12 -1.43 28.70
N PHE A 179 -9.52 -2.69 28.56
CA PHE A 179 -10.92 -3.04 28.41
C PHE A 179 -11.65 -2.75 29.71
N ILE A 180 -12.70 -1.94 29.63
CA ILE A 180 -13.49 -1.50 30.79
C ILE A 180 -14.83 -2.22 30.89
N ARG A 181 -15.33 -2.77 29.77
CA ARG A 181 -16.60 -3.50 29.73
C ARG A 181 -16.63 -4.48 28.57
N THR A 182 -17.11 -5.70 28.81
CA THR A 182 -17.54 -6.62 27.77
C THR A 182 -19.05 -6.45 27.56
N ILE A 183 -19.46 -6.20 26.32
CA ILE A 183 -20.86 -5.99 25.93
C ILE A 183 -21.46 -7.30 25.42
N LEU A 184 -20.76 -7.97 24.49
CA LEU A 184 -21.08 -9.32 24.02
C LEU A 184 -19.86 -10.21 24.21
N SER A 185 -20.06 -11.47 24.54
CA SER A 185 -18.99 -12.44 24.77
C SER A 185 -19.29 -13.74 24.07
N LYS A 186 -18.46 -14.09 23.08
CA LYS A 186 -18.49 -15.36 22.35
C LYS A 186 -19.88 -15.77 21.83
N VAL A 187 -20.53 -14.87 21.11
CA VAL A 187 -21.85 -15.08 20.49
C VAL A 187 -21.72 -15.39 19.01
N LYS A 188 -22.70 -16.09 18.41
CA LYS A 188 -22.74 -16.27 16.95
C LYS A 188 -23.24 -14.98 16.30
N PHE A 189 -22.34 -14.24 15.68
CA PHE A 189 -22.68 -13.01 14.97
C PHE A 189 -23.39 -13.32 13.66
N GLU A 190 -24.42 -12.54 13.33
CA GLU A 190 -25.22 -12.75 12.13
C GLU A 190 -25.09 -11.55 11.19
N GLU A 191 -25.35 -10.34 11.70
CA GLU A 191 -25.39 -9.16 10.85
C GLU A 191 -25.09 -7.88 11.64
N LYS A 192 -24.54 -6.90 10.92
CA LYS A 192 -24.27 -5.55 11.42
C LYS A 192 -25.00 -4.55 10.53
N PHE A 193 -25.67 -3.60 11.17
CA PHE A 193 -26.22 -2.42 10.52
C PHE A 193 -25.71 -1.17 11.22
N SER A 194 -25.32 -0.16 10.45
CA SER A 194 -25.21 1.20 10.97
C SER A 194 -26.45 1.96 10.54
N ALA A 195 -27.19 2.48 11.51
CA ALA A 195 -28.27 3.42 11.24
C ALA A 195 -27.71 4.84 11.09
N ALA A 196 -28.54 5.76 10.60
CA ALA A 196 -28.32 7.18 10.85
C ALA A 196 -28.21 7.44 12.38
N ASP A 197 -27.57 8.54 12.79
CA ASP A 197 -27.48 8.98 14.20
C ASP A 197 -26.56 8.15 15.13
N LEU A 198 -25.39 7.74 14.63
CA LEU A 198 -24.29 7.20 15.47
C LEU A 198 -24.68 5.96 16.28
N THR A 199 -25.57 5.13 15.73
CA THR A 199 -26.03 3.89 16.35
C THR A 199 -25.60 2.69 15.51
N VAL A 200 -24.94 1.73 16.16
CA VAL A 200 -24.74 0.38 15.62
C VAL A 200 -25.84 -0.52 16.11
N SER A 201 -26.45 -1.26 15.20
CA SER A 201 -27.27 -2.42 15.54
C SER A 201 -26.49 -3.69 15.18
N ILE A 202 -26.35 -4.60 16.15
CA ILE A 202 -25.72 -5.90 15.95
C ILE A 202 -26.76 -6.98 16.21
N ILE A 203 -26.92 -7.88 15.24
CA ILE A 203 -27.76 -9.08 15.36
C ILE A 203 -26.86 -10.26 15.69
N TYR A 204 -27.25 -11.02 16.71
CA TYR A 204 -26.50 -12.16 17.19
C TYR A 204 -27.43 -13.27 17.71
N ASN A 205 -26.91 -14.49 17.69
CA ASN A 205 -27.55 -15.66 18.26
C ASN A 205 -26.88 -16.03 19.59
N THR A 206 -27.71 -16.18 20.61
CA THR A 206 -27.32 -16.59 21.95
C THR A 206 -27.15 -18.11 22.04
N SER A 207 -26.52 -18.60 23.11
CA SER A 207 -26.24 -20.03 23.28
C SER A 207 -27.48 -20.91 23.42
N ASP A 208 -28.62 -20.34 23.83
CA ASP A 208 -29.92 -21.02 23.88
C ASP A 208 -30.69 -20.94 22.56
N GLY A 209 -30.07 -20.42 21.50
CA GLY A 209 -30.64 -20.36 20.14
C GLY A 209 -31.55 -19.17 19.89
N LYS A 210 -31.67 -18.22 20.83
CA LYS A 210 -32.48 -17.01 20.60
C LYS A 210 -31.72 -15.99 19.77
N ARG A 211 -32.44 -15.36 18.84
CA ARG A 211 -31.96 -14.26 18.02
C ARG A 211 -32.19 -12.94 18.74
N LYS A 212 -31.16 -12.13 18.87
CA LYS A 212 -31.21 -10.84 19.56
C LYS A 212 -30.61 -9.72 18.72
N GLN A 213 -31.11 -8.51 18.95
CA GLN A 213 -30.54 -7.27 18.44
C GLN A 213 -30.09 -6.40 19.61
N ILE A 214 -28.84 -5.94 19.56
CA ILE A 214 -28.32 -4.92 20.47
C ILE A 214 -28.04 -3.63 19.69
N ASP A 215 -28.58 -2.52 20.21
CA ASP A 215 -28.33 -1.18 19.66
C ASP A 215 -27.37 -0.42 20.57
N ILE A 216 -26.27 0.06 20.01
CA ILE A 216 -25.20 0.76 20.71
C ILE A 216 -25.07 2.16 20.11
N GLN A 217 -25.36 3.18 20.90
CA GLN A 217 -25.24 4.57 20.48
C GLN A 217 -24.00 5.21 21.08
N GLN A 218 -23.34 6.03 20.28
CA GLN A 218 -22.28 6.91 20.76
C GLN A 218 -22.89 8.12 21.49
N ASP A 219 -22.56 8.29 22.78
CA ASP A 219 -22.91 9.46 23.58
C ASP A 219 -21.63 10.27 23.85
N LYS A 220 -21.43 11.34 23.06
CA LYS A 220 -20.27 12.24 23.11
C LYS A 220 -18.94 11.47 23.02
N LYS A 221 -18.37 11.09 24.17
CA LYS A 221 -17.04 10.47 24.32
C LYS A 221 -17.06 8.98 24.64
N THR A 222 -18.24 8.38 24.83
CA THR A 222 -18.41 6.97 25.23
C THR A 222 -19.51 6.30 24.42
N PHE A 223 -19.69 4.99 24.62
CA PHE A 223 -20.73 4.18 23.99
C PHE A 223 -21.69 3.63 25.05
N LYS A 224 -22.99 3.66 24.73
CA LYS A 224 -24.05 3.13 25.60
C LYS A 224 -24.91 2.15 24.84
N VAL A 225 -25.25 1.06 25.52
CA VAL A 225 -26.27 0.12 25.03
C VAL A 225 -27.62 0.78 25.23
N ASN A 226 -28.29 1.11 24.12
CA ASN A 226 -29.60 1.73 24.12
C ASN A 226 -30.72 0.69 24.17
N SER A 227 -30.52 -0.44 23.51
CA SER A 227 -31.49 -1.54 23.49
C SER A 227 -30.76 -2.89 23.43
N ASP A 228 -31.34 -3.92 24.05
CA ASP A 228 -31.00 -5.33 23.86
C ASP A 228 -32.32 -6.10 23.89
N LYS A 229 -32.79 -6.53 22.72
CA LYS A 229 -34.12 -7.12 22.55
C LYS A 229 -34.04 -8.45 21.80
N GLU A 230 -34.87 -9.39 22.23
CA GLU A 230 -35.17 -10.57 21.42
C GLU A 230 -35.91 -10.11 20.17
N ILE A 231 -35.50 -10.62 19.01
CA ILE A 231 -36.16 -10.35 17.74
C ILE A 231 -36.69 -11.66 17.18
N GLU A 232 -37.76 -11.58 16.41
CA GLU A 232 -38.28 -12.76 15.74
C GLU A 232 -37.17 -13.42 14.89
N PRO A 233 -37.13 -14.76 14.84
CA PRO A 233 -36.29 -15.46 13.88
C PRO A 233 -36.53 -14.87 12.49
N LEU A 234 -35.49 -14.81 11.68
CA LEU A 234 -35.68 -14.56 10.25
C LEU A 234 -36.76 -15.55 9.77
N GLN A 235 -37.93 -15.04 9.41
CA GLN A 235 -38.74 -15.77 8.44
C GLN A 235 -37.86 -15.89 7.20
N ASP A 236 -37.79 -17.08 6.61
CA ASP A 236 -36.97 -17.47 5.46
C ASP A 236 -37.26 -16.66 4.16
N GLU A 237 -37.53 -15.36 4.23
CA GLU A 237 -37.63 -14.46 3.09
C GLU A 237 -36.26 -14.21 2.41
N TYR A 238 -35.16 -14.67 3.00
CA TYR A 238 -33.86 -14.74 2.31
C TYR A 238 -33.92 -15.66 1.07
N GLY A 239 -34.84 -16.63 1.04
CA GLY A 239 -35.14 -17.41 -0.16
C GLY A 239 -35.86 -16.61 -1.27
N LYS A 240 -36.43 -15.44 -0.98
CA LYS A 240 -37.06 -14.56 -1.97
C LYS A 240 -36.12 -13.48 -2.51
N LEU A 241 -35.18 -12.98 -1.69
CA LEU A 241 -34.22 -11.96 -2.14
C LEU A 241 -33.05 -12.53 -2.95
N LEU A 242 -32.69 -13.80 -2.76
CA LEU A 242 -31.78 -14.52 -3.68
C LEU A 242 -32.45 -14.83 -5.03
N GLY A 243 -33.76 -14.64 -5.16
CA GLY A 243 -34.48 -14.61 -6.45
C GLY A 243 -34.39 -13.26 -7.18
N MET A 244 -33.76 -12.24 -6.58
CA MET A 244 -33.42 -10.97 -7.23
C MET A 244 -31.97 -10.95 -7.75
N GLU A 245 -31.26 -12.08 -7.73
CA GLU A 245 -30.06 -12.27 -8.55
C GLU A 245 -30.50 -12.44 -10.03
N ASN A 246 -30.15 -11.45 -10.86
CA ASN A 246 -30.36 -11.38 -12.33
C ASN A 246 -31.62 -10.68 -12.86
N GLN A 247 -32.37 -9.91 -12.06
CA GLN A 247 -33.21 -8.87 -12.68
C GLN A 247 -32.37 -7.65 -12.99
N ASP A 248 -31.87 -7.63 -14.23
CA ASP A 248 -31.44 -6.44 -14.95
C ASP A 248 -30.47 -5.52 -14.18
N ARG A 249 -29.21 -5.96 -14.09
CA ARG A 249 -28.16 -5.05 -14.59
C ARG A 249 -28.49 -4.83 -16.05
N GLY A 250 -29.41 -3.89 -16.30
CA GLY A 250 -29.76 -3.41 -17.62
C GLY A 250 -28.44 -3.23 -18.32
N ILE A 251 -28.18 -4.16 -19.25
CA ILE A 251 -27.13 -4.05 -20.23
C ILE A 251 -27.31 -2.62 -20.69
N TRP A 252 -26.30 -1.78 -20.43
CA TRP A 252 -26.24 -0.43 -20.92
C TRP A 252 -26.47 -0.51 -22.43
N GLY A 253 -27.74 -0.40 -22.83
CA GLY A 253 -28.21 -0.37 -24.20
C GLY A 253 -27.89 0.99 -24.78
N GLY A 254 -26.65 1.45 -24.57
CA GLY A 254 -26.06 2.45 -25.43
C GLY A 254 -26.09 1.84 -26.83
N GLU A 255 -26.61 2.61 -27.78
CA GLU A 255 -26.50 2.30 -29.20
C GLU A 255 -25.10 1.76 -29.48
N ALA A 256 -25.02 0.65 -30.23
CA ALA A 256 -23.76 0.09 -30.66
C ALA A 256 -22.89 1.25 -31.16
N ALA A 257 -21.79 1.53 -30.46
CA ALA A 257 -20.90 2.61 -30.85
C ALA A 257 -20.61 2.43 -32.34
N PRO A 258 -20.78 3.48 -33.17
CA PRO A 258 -20.63 3.34 -34.60
C PRO A 258 -19.31 2.64 -34.89
N PRO A 259 -19.26 1.72 -35.88
CA PRO A 259 -18.05 0.97 -36.20
C PRO A 259 -16.92 1.97 -36.30
N ARG A 260 -15.92 1.82 -35.42
CA ARG A 260 -14.79 2.73 -35.39
C ARG A 260 -14.21 2.75 -36.80
N PRO A 261 -13.90 3.94 -37.36
CA PRO A 261 -13.33 4.05 -38.69
C PRO A 261 -12.19 3.04 -38.84
N GLY A 262 -12.15 2.37 -39.99
CA GLY A 262 -11.11 1.38 -40.29
C GLY A 262 -9.70 1.95 -40.06
N PRO A 263 -8.68 1.08 -39.93
CA PRO A 263 -7.32 1.49 -39.58
C PRO A 263 -6.88 2.65 -40.47
N LYS A 264 -6.71 3.83 -39.85
CA LYS A 264 -6.07 4.98 -40.51
C LYS A 264 -4.60 4.65 -40.75
N GLU A 265 -4.02 5.30 -41.75
CA GLU A 265 -2.64 5.11 -42.21
C GLU A 265 -1.67 4.84 -41.06
N GLU A 266 -0.99 3.70 -41.12
CA GLU A 266 0.08 3.38 -40.18
C GLU A 266 1.21 4.41 -40.33
N TYR A 267 1.93 4.68 -39.24
CA TYR A 267 3.11 5.54 -39.30
C TYR A 267 4.11 5.03 -40.33
N SER A 268 4.46 5.88 -41.30
CA SER A 268 5.57 5.65 -42.22
C SER A 268 6.87 6.13 -41.56
N PRO A 269 7.83 5.24 -41.25
CA PRO A 269 9.12 5.64 -40.68
C PRO A 269 9.85 6.64 -41.58
N GLN A 270 10.58 7.58 -40.98
CA GLN A 270 11.47 8.47 -41.75
C GLN A 270 12.69 7.69 -42.28
N GLU A 271 13.42 8.27 -43.23
CA GLU A 271 14.63 7.67 -43.76
C GLU A 271 15.63 7.34 -42.63
N GLY A 272 16.08 6.08 -42.59
CA GLY A 272 16.97 5.55 -41.55
C GLY A 272 16.29 5.17 -40.24
N GLU A 273 14.99 5.41 -40.07
CA GLU A 273 14.24 4.96 -38.89
C GLU A 273 13.77 3.51 -39.02
N THR A 274 13.90 2.75 -37.94
CA THR A 274 13.22 1.46 -37.76
C THR A 274 12.19 1.58 -36.65
N VAL A 275 10.99 1.05 -36.86
CA VAL A 275 9.88 1.11 -35.89
C VAL A 275 9.61 -0.25 -35.28
N LYS A 276 9.45 -0.29 -33.96
CA LYS A 276 9.05 -1.49 -33.21
C LYS A 276 7.80 -1.20 -32.39
N LYS A 277 6.75 -2.01 -32.55
CA LYS A 277 5.52 -1.97 -31.72
C LYS A 277 5.70 -2.67 -30.37
N SER A 278 6.89 -2.60 -29.80
CA SER A 278 7.23 -3.13 -28.49
C SER A 278 8.38 -2.38 -27.85
N ILE A 279 8.54 -2.58 -26.55
CA ILE A 279 9.62 -2.02 -25.73
C ILE A 279 10.03 -3.06 -24.68
N ARG A 280 11.28 -3.01 -24.19
CA ARG A 280 11.64 -3.78 -23.01
C ARG A 280 10.89 -3.24 -21.80
N GLU A 281 10.43 -4.12 -20.94
CA GLU A 281 9.68 -3.78 -19.74
C GLU A 281 10.40 -4.37 -18.54
N ALA A 282 10.64 -3.54 -17.53
CA ALA A 282 11.20 -3.98 -16.26
C ALA A 282 10.04 -4.34 -15.33
N LYS A 283 9.98 -5.60 -14.91
CA LYS A 283 8.97 -6.14 -14.00
C LYS A 283 9.58 -6.50 -12.67
N TYR A 284 8.85 -6.16 -11.62
CA TYR A 284 9.25 -6.42 -10.25
C TYR A 284 8.54 -7.66 -9.71
N LYS A 285 9.31 -8.63 -9.22
CA LYS A 285 8.79 -9.83 -8.55
C LYS A 285 9.06 -9.73 -7.05
N GLY A 286 8.06 -9.30 -6.30
CA GLY A 286 8.05 -9.39 -4.83
C GLY A 286 6.85 -10.22 -4.38
N ARG A 287 7.05 -11.33 -3.67
CA ARG A 287 5.93 -12.02 -3.00
C ARG A 287 5.52 -11.18 -1.79
N LYS A 288 4.43 -10.43 -1.92
CA LYS A 288 3.99 -9.48 -0.88
C LYS A 288 3.52 -10.18 0.41
N TYR A 289 3.03 -11.42 0.31
CA TYR A 289 2.23 -12.02 1.39
C TYR A 289 2.74 -13.35 1.94
N PHE A 290 3.85 -13.94 1.47
CA PHE A 290 4.27 -15.28 1.94
C PHE A 290 5.68 -15.33 2.51
N LEU A 291 5.81 -16.07 3.61
CA LEU A 291 7.09 -16.52 4.15
C LEU A 291 7.53 -17.83 3.46
N PRO A 292 8.84 -17.98 3.15
CA PRO A 292 9.87 -16.97 3.29
C PRO A 292 9.70 -15.88 2.22
N LYS A 293 9.70 -14.62 2.65
CA LYS A 293 9.80 -13.49 1.73
C LYS A 293 11.14 -13.66 1.00
N LYS A 294 11.09 -13.77 -0.32
CA LYS A 294 12.31 -13.83 -1.13
C LYS A 294 12.80 -12.40 -1.39
N ASN A 295 14.11 -12.26 -1.58
CA ASN A 295 14.68 -11.01 -2.05
C ASN A 295 13.95 -10.56 -3.31
N SER A 296 13.74 -9.26 -3.42
CA SER A 296 13.08 -8.68 -4.58
C SER A 296 13.95 -8.87 -5.82
N GLU A 297 13.36 -9.42 -6.88
CA GLU A 297 14.05 -9.64 -8.15
C GLU A 297 13.42 -8.77 -9.23
N LEU A 298 14.27 -8.12 -10.01
CA LEU A 298 13.89 -7.43 -11.24
C LEU A 298 14.12 -8.38 -12.43
N TYR A 299 13.14 -8.49 -13.30
CA TYR A 299 13.28 -9.25 -14.53
C TYR A 299 12.75 -8.45 -15.72
N PHE A 300 13.30 -8.72 -16.90
CA PHE A 300 12.98 -7.98 -18.11
C PHE A 300 12.10 -8.81 -19.03
N THR A 301 11.00 -8.22 -19.49
CA THR A 301 10.11 -8.79 -20.51
C THR A 301 10.00 -7.86 -21.71
N GLU A 302 9.23 -8.25 -22.72
CA GLU A 302 8.86 -7.38 -23.83
C GLU A 302 7.39 -6.97 -23.68
N LYS A 303 7.13 -5.67 -23.60
CA LYS A 303 5.78 -5.11 -23.65
C LYS A 303 5.44 -4.79 -25.09
N ARG A 304 4.39 -5.41 -25.61
CA ARG A 304 3.84 -5.08 -26.93
C ARG A 304 2.83 -3.95 -26.78
N PHE A 305 2.81 -3.05 -27.74
CA PHE A 305 1.84 -1.97 -27.81
C PHE A 305 0.71 -2.40 -28.76
N ASP A 306 -0.42 -2.83 -28.17
CA ASP A 306 -1.58 -3.34 -28.87
C ASP A 306 -2.76 -2.36 -28.77
N GLY A 307 -2.78 -1.35 -29.64
CA GLY A 307 -3.87 -0.39 -29.70
C GLY A 307 -4.15 0.05 -31.12
N ARG A 308 -5.43 0.09 -31.51
CA ARG A 308 -5.85 0.63 -32.82
C ARG A 308 -5.91 2.16 -32.85
N ASP A 309 -6.27 2.78 -31.72
CA ASP A 309 -6.51 4.23 -31.64
C ASP A 309 -5.43 4.99 -30.85
N TYR A 310 -4.74 4.30 -29.93
CA TYR A 310 -3.68 4.84 -29.08
C TYR A 310 -2.63 3.77 -28.85
N TYR A 311 -1.41 3.99 -29.33
CA TYR A 311 -0.31 3.08 -29.03
C TYR A 311 1.02 3.82 -29.05
N HIS A 312 1.88 3.46 -28.11
CA HIS A 312 3.28 3.86 -28.15
C HIS A 312 4.01 2.99 -29.17
N PHE A 313 5.14 3.46 -29.67
CA PHE A 313 6.06 2.63 -30.44
C PHE A 313 7.48 3.15 -30.30
N SER A 314 8.43 2.22 -30.30
CA SER A 314 9.86 2.53 -30.25
C SER A 314 10.33 2.90 -31.65
N VAL A 315 11.14 3.96 -31.73
CA VAL A 315 11.81 4.39 -32.96
C VAL A 315 13.30 4.24 -32.77
N PHE A 316 13.98 3.63 -33.73
CA PHE A 316 15.42 3.44 -33.72
C PHE A 316 16.05 4.19 -34.88
N LYS A 317 17.11 4.96 -34.61
CA LYS A 317 17.89 5.69 -35.61
C LYS A 317 19.33 5.82 -35.12
N ASP A 318 20.30 5.50 -35.99
CA ASP A 318 21.74 5.59 -35.69
C ASP A 318 22.15 4.84 -34.40
N GLY A 319 21.52 3.70 -34.15
CA GLY A 319 21.74 2.89 -32.94
C GLY A 319 21.13 3.46 -31.65
N LYS A 320 20.43 4.59 -31.72
CA LYS A 320 19.69 5.20 -30.61
C LYS A 320 18.20 4.87 -30.68
N GLN A 321 17.55 4.89 -29.53
CA GLN A 321 16.14 4.61 -29.32
C GLN A 321 15.43 5.88 -28.83
N GLY A 322 14.22 6.10 -29.36
CA GLY A 322 13.24 7.08 -28.93
C GLY A 322 11.87 6.43 -28.76
N LEU A 323 10.91 7.20 -28.24
CA LEU A 323 9.54 6.75 -28.02
C LEU A 323 8.56 7.76 -28.63
N LYS A 324 7.66 7.30 -29.48
CA LYS A 324 6.59 8.12 -30.05
C LYS A 324 5.23 7.56 -29.65
N LEU A 325 4.22 8.41 -29.59
CA LEU A 325 2.82 8.07 -29.34
C LEU A 325 2.01 8.40 -30.58
N TYR A 326 1.31 7.38 -31.10
CA TYR A 326 0.23 7.57 -32.06
C TYR A 326 -1.08 7.80 -31.31
N ASN A 327 -1.74 8.92 -31.58
CA ASN A 327 -3.05 9.25 -31.04
C ASN A 327 -3.94 9.79 -32.17
N ARG A 328 -4.92 8.99 -32.59
CA ARG A 328 -5.97 9.41 -33.55
C ARG A 328 -5.47 10.02 -34.87
N GLY A 329 -4.30 9.59 -35.36
CA GLY A 329 -3.70 10.09 -36.60
C GLY A 329 -2.61 11.14 -36.38
N GLU A 330 -2.44 11.62 -35.16
CA GLU A 330 -1.34 12.49 -34.78
C GLU A 330 -0.23 11.68 -34.13
N ILE A 331 1.00 12.03 -34.46
CA ILE A 331 2.20 11.42 -33.88
C ILE A 331 2.91 12.48 -33.07
N SER A 332 3.10 12.17 -31.80
CA SER A 332 3.83 13.01 -30.87
C SER A 332 5.10 12.30 -30.42
N GLU A 333 6.19 13.05 -30.34
CA GLU A 333 7.41 12.57 -29.70
C GLU A 333 7.19 12.56 -28.19
N VAL A 334 7.37 11.39 -27.57
CA VAL A 334 7.31 11.21 -26.11
C VAL A 334 8.71 11.31 -25.53
N LEU A 335 9.67 10.65 -26.20
CA LEU A 335 11.09 10.69 -25.89
C LEU A 335 11.90 10.81 -27.19
N PRO A 336 12.88 11.73 -27.25
CA PRO A 336 13.73 11.88 -28.43
C PRO A 336 14.59 10.64 -28.66
N THR A 337 14.98 10.41 -29.91
CA THR A 337 15.81 9.26 -30.33
C THR A 337 17.29 9.48 -30.02
N ILE A 338 17.63 9.56 -28.72
CA ILE A 338 19.00 9.82 -28.23
C ILE A 338 19.52 8.79 -27.23
N TYR A 339 18.65 7.88 -26.76
CA TYR A 339 18.99 6.92 -25.70
C TYR A 339 19.56 5.65 -26.29
N ASP A 340 20.47 4.99 -25.59
CA ASP A 340 20.95 3.66 -26.02
C ASP A 340 19.84 2.61 -25.86
N GLU A 341 19.04 2.76 -24.80
CA GLU A 341 17.94 1.85 -24.52
C GLU A 341 16.87 2.54 -23.68
N ILE A 342 15.60 2.20 -23.91
CA ILE A 342 14.45 2.65 -23.13
C ILE A 342 13.74 1.42 -22.58
N PHE A 343 13.53 1.42 -21.26
CA PHE A 343 12.76 0.42 -20.55
C PHE A 343 11.46 1.03 -20.06
N TRP A 344 10.34 0.37 -20.33
CA TRP A 344 9.07 0.69 -19.71
C TRP A 344 9.05 0.22 -18.26
N GLY A 345 8.64 1.11 -17.36
CA GLY A 345 8.43 0.81 -15.95
C GLY A 345 6.95 0.82 -15.61
N ASP A 346 6.42 -0.32 -15.17
CA ASP A 346 5.14 -0.41 -14.47
C ASP A 346 5.43 -0.84 -13.03
N TRP A 347 5.46 0.14 -12.14
CA TRP A 347 5.95 -0.02 -10.78
C TRP A 347 4.79 -0.03 -9.79
N ASP A 348 5.09 -0.42 -8.55
CA ASP A 348 4.07 -0.50 -7.49
C ASP A 348 3.36 0.86 -7.27
N ASN A 349 2.11 0.81 -6.80
CA ASN A 349 1.29 1.96 -6.40
C ASN A 349 1.00 2.98 -7.50
N TRP A 350 0.63 2.50 -8.69
CA TRP A 350 0.27 3.36 -9.82
C TRP A 350 1.43 4.24 -10.30
N LEU A 351 2.67 3.91 -9.93
CA LEU A 351 3.84 4.60 -10.49
C LEU A 351 4.14 4.00 -11.86
N GLN A 352 4.18 4.85 -12.86
CA GLN A 352 4.56 4.47 -14.21
C GLN A 352 5.69 5.36 -14.69
N GLY A 353 6.48 4.87 -15.63
CA GLY A 353 7.62 5.62 -16.08
C GLY A 353 8.46 4.92 -17.11
N SER A 354 9.68 5.43 -17.26
CA SER A 354 10.69 4.81 -18.11
C SER A 354 12.05 4.95 -17.47
N VAL A 355 12.88 3.92 -17.65
CA VAL A 355 14.31 3.98 -17.38
C VAL A 355 15.01 4.21 -18.71
N LEU A 356 15.92 5.17 -18.74
CA LEU A 356 16.61 5.63 -19.94
C LEU A 356 18.09 5.33 -19.79
N LYS A 357 18.67 4.53 -20.68
CA LYS A 357 20.11 4.25 -20.67
C LYS A 357 20.84 5.21 -21.61
N THR A 358 21.94 5.79 -21.14
CA THR A 358 22.86 6.60 -21.97
C THR A 358 24.30 6.33 -21.54
N GLY A 359 25.08 5.71 -22.42
CA GLY A 359 26.36 5.09 -22.06
C GLY A 359 26.16 4.05 -20.96
N ASP A 360 26.96 4.18 -19.90
CA ASP A 360 26.94 3.27 -18.75
C ASP A 360 26.01 3.74 -17.62
N LYS A 361 25.29 4.84 -17.83
CA LYS A 361 24.42 5.44 -16.81
C LYS A 361 22.95 5.29 -17.17
N TYR A 362 22.12 5.31 -16.13
CA TYR A 362 20.67 5.32 -16.24
C TYR A 362 20.10 6.64 -15.72
N ALA A 363 19.04 7.08 -16.38
CA ALA A 363 18.11 8.11 -15.91
C ALA A 363 16.73 7.48 -15.70
N LEU A 364 15.89 8.20 -14.95
CA LEU A 364 14.55 7.80 -14.56
C LEU A 364 13.55 8.91 -14.89
N ILE A 365 12.45 8.52 -15.53
CA ILE A 365 11.23 9.32 -15.66
C ILE A 365 10.14 8.60 -14.87
N VAL A 366 9.50 9.29 -13.92
CA VAL A 366 8.42 8.73 -13.11
C VAL A 366 7.22 9.68 -13.04
N ARG A 367 6.02 9.12 -13.13
CA ARG A 367 4.76 9.83 -12.94
C ARG A 367 3.77 8.98 -12.14
N ASN A 368 2.82 9.63 -11.48
CA ASN A 368 1.71 8.96 -10.83
C ASN A 368 0.55 8.78 -11.82
N ALA A 369 0.18 7.53 -12.10
CA ALA A 369 -0.90 7.17 -13.01
C ALA A 369 -2.29 7.14 -12.34
N ARG A 370 -2.39 7.52 -11.05
CA ARG A 370 -3.68 7.55 -10.34
C ARG A 370 -4.61 8.59 -10.98
N PRO A 371 -5.86 8.22 -11.34
CA PRO A 371 -6.84 9.16 -11.89
C PRO A 371 -7.05 10.37 -10.97
N GLY A 372 -6.90 11.58 -11.51
CA GLY A 372 -7.06 12.84 -10.77
C GLY A 372 -5.85 13.31 -9.96
N GLY A 373 -4.76 12.53 -9.90
CA GLY A 373 -3.51 12.95 -9.27
C GLY A 373 -2.64 13.78 -10.22
N GLN A 374 -2.64 15.11 -10.07
CA GLN A 374 -1.72 15.99 -10.80
C GLN A 374 -0.33 16.04 -10.13
N ILE A 375 0.30 14.89 -9.90
CA ILE A 375 1.71 14.92 -9.49
C ILE A 375 2.53 15.14 -10.76
N PRO A 376 3.36 16.20 -10.83
CA PRO A 376 4.19 16.45 -11.99
C PRO A 376 5.13 15.26 -12.23
N GLU A 377 5.38 14.99 -13.49
CA GLU A 377 6.40 14.02 -13.90
C GLU A 377 7.76 14.46 -13.35
N ILE A 378 8.49 13.52 -12.75
CA ILE A 378 9.86 13.75 -12.27
C ILE A 378 10.80 13.10 -13.28
N ARG A 379 11.78 13.88 -13.74
CA ARG A 379 12.87 13.45 -14.59
C ARG A 379 14.18 13.61 -13.85
N THR A 380 15.04 12.61 -13.94
CA THR A 380 16.39 12.65 -13.39
C THR A 380 17.41 12.73 -14.52
N GLU A 381 18.59 13.23 -14.20
CA GLU A 381 19.75 13.12 -15.08
C GLU A 381 20.24 11.66 -15.14
N ALA A 382 21.12 11.33 -16.09
CA ALA A 382 21.73 10.01 -16.20
C ALA A 382 22.83 9.83 -15.12
N VAL A 383 22.41 9.62 -13.87
CA VAL A 383 23.29 9.61 -12.69
C VAL A 383 23.48 8.22 -12.08
N PHE A 384 22.58 7.28 -12.35
CA PHE A 384 22.61 5.96 -11.71
C PHE A 384 23.53 4.99 -12.45
N ASP A 385 24.44 4.34 -11.73
CA ASP A 385 25.27 3.23 -12.27
C ASP A 385 24.49 1.90 -12.34
N LEU A 386 23.51 1.75 -11.45
CA LEU A 386 22.64 0.59 -11.32
C LEU A 386 21.27 0.88 -11.91
N PHE A 387 20.49 -0.17 -12.23
CA PHE A 387 19.16 0.00 -12.79
C PHE A 387 18.20 0.61 -11.74
N PRO A 388 17.66 1.83 -11.96
CA PRO A 388 16.78 2.48 -11.00
C PRO A 388 15.32 2.08 -11.18
N MET A 389 14.61 1.92 -10.06
CA MET A 389 13.16 1.69 -10.04
C MET A 389 12.51 2.58 -8.97
N ALA A 390 11.57 3.45 -9.36
CA ALA A 390 10.84 4.27 -8.39
C ALA A 390 9.97 3.40 -7.49
N VAL A 391 10.01 3.66 -6.18
CA VAL A 391 9.18 3.00 -5.17
C VAL A 391 8.05 3.93 -4.72
N ARG A 392 8.38 5.20 -4.48
CA ARG A 392 7.43 6.20 -3.97
C ARG A 392 7.85 7.60 -4.39
N MET A 393 6.91 8.34 -4.98
CA MET A 393 7.05 9.79 -5.19
C MET A 393 6.57 10.55 -3.95
N ASN A 394 7.09 11.77 -3.75
CA ASN A 394 6.83 12.61 -2.58
C ASN A 394 7.07 11.85 -1.27
N TYR A 395 8.13 11.04 -1.22
CA TYR A 395 8.41 10.23 -0.05
C TYR A 395 8.98 11.10 1.08
N GLY A 396 8.21 11.26 2.15
CA GLY A 396 8.56 12.06 3.33
C GLY A 396 8.55 13.58 3.12
N GLN A 397 8.81 14.05 1.89
CA GLN A 397 8.72 15.44 1.47
C GLN A 397 8.36 15.54 -0.02
N GLU A 398 7.77 16.67 -0.41
CA GLU A 398 7.42 16.95 -1.81
C GLU A 398 8.65 16.91 -2.73
N GLY A 399 8.51 16.27 -3.89
CA GLY A 399 9.57 16.14 -4.90
C GLY A 399 10.61 15.05 -4.63
N PHE A 400 10.68 14.48 -3.42
CA PHE A 400 11.61 13.40 -3.12
C PHE A 400 11.09 12.07 -3.70
N VAL A 401 11.95 11.35 -4.43
CA VAL A 401 11.63 10.03 -4.97
C VAL A 401 12.50 8.99 -4.30
N LEU A 402 11.87 8.02 -3.63
CA LEU A 402 12.58 6.85 -3.13
C LEU A 402 12.76 5.85 -4.28
N ILE A 403 14.00 5.47 -4.55
CA ILE A 403 14.39 4.62 -5.68
C ILE A 403 15.07 3.36 -5.14
N LYS A 404 14.77 2.19 -5.73
CA LYS A 404 15.56 0.97 -5.56
C LYS A 404 16.56 0.85 -6.70
N LEU A 405 17.79 0.44 -6.39
CA LEU A 405 18.85 0.15 -7.35
C LEU A 405 19.06 -1.36 -7.47
N PHE A 406 19.16 -1.83 -8.71
CA PHE A 406 19.35 -3.24 -9.05
C PHE A 406 20.62 -3.45 -9.88
N ASP A 407 21.32 -4.55 -9.61
CA ASP A 407 22.46 -4.98 -10.42
C ASP A 407 22.02 -5.51 -11.79
N GLU A 408 23.00 -5.87 -12.63
CA GLU A 408 22.76 -6.43 -13.97
C GLU A 408 21.99 -7.76 -13.97
N ASN A 409 22.02 -8.49 -12.86
CA ASN A 409 21.32 -9.75 -12.66
C ASN A 409 19.89 -9.53 -12.11
N GLY A 410 19.52 -8.27 -11.86
CA GLY A 410 18.22 -7.91 -11.30
C GLY A 410 18.13 -8.11 -9.79
N ASN A 411 19.26 -8.28 -9.08
CA ASN A 411 19.28 -8.36 -7.63
C ASN A 411 19.18 -6.97 -7.02
N PHE A 412 18.41 -6.84 -5.96
CA PHE A 412 18.30 -5.60 -5.22
C PHE A 412 19.58 -5.27 -4.44
N VAL A 413 20.16 -4.08 -4.69
CA VAL A 413 21.40 -3.62 -4.07
C VAL A 413 21.11 -2.64 -2.94
N CYS A 414 20.58 -1.45 -3.23
CA CYS A 414 20.35 -0.43 -2.21
C CYS A 414 19.26 0.54 -2.63
N TYR A 415 18.92 1.47 -1.73
CA TYR A 415 18.04 2.59 -2.07
C TYR A 415 18.86 3.80 -2.51
N ALA A 416 18.24 4.66 -3.31
CA ALA A 416 18.78 5.94 -3.73
C ALA A 416 17.69 7.02 -3.76
N ASP A 417 18.11 8.27 -3.90
CA ASP A 417 17.21 9.39 -4.23
C ASP A 417 17.36 9.84 -5.69
N GLN A 418 16.51 10.79 -6.10
CA GLN A 418 16.46 11.28 -7.48
C GLN A 418 17.75 11.97 -7.96
N SER A 419 18.71 12.28 -7.07
CA SER A 419 20.01 12.85 -7.43
C SER A 419 21.08 11.78 -7.70
N GLY A 420 20.76 10.50 -7.50
CA GLY A 420 21.73 9.41 -7.57
C GLY A 420 22.48 9.16 -6.26
N LYS A 421 22.12 9.86 -5.18
CA LYS A 421 22.72 9.59 -3.86
C LYS A 421 22.25 8.22 -3.37
N GLU A 422 23.20 7.33 -3.19
CA GLU A 422 22.98 5.98 -2.67
C GLU A 422 22.94 5.97 -1.15
N TYR A 423 22.05 5.15 -0.59
CA TYR A 423 21.93 4.88 0.84
C TYR A 423 22.54 3.51 1.14
N TYR A 424 23.85 3.42 0.93
CA TYR A 424 24.65 2.21 1.09
C TYR A 424 26.02 2.53 1.71
N SER A 425 26.55 1.62 2.52
CA SER A 425 27.97 1.51 2.83
C SER A 425 28.44 0.06 2.69
N GLU A 426 29.71 -0.10 2.37
CA GLU A 426 30.39 -1.40 2.52
C GLU A 426 30.48 -1.84 3.98
#